data_AF-A0A5N6PSN8-F1
#
_entry.id   AF-A0A5N6PSN8-F1
#
_cell.length_a   1.000
_cell.length_b   1.000
_cell.length_c   1.000
_cell.angle_alpha   90.00
_cell.angle_beta   90.00
_cell.angle_gamma   90.00
#
_symmetry.space_group_name_H-M   'P 1'
#
loop_
_entity.id
_entity.type
_entity.pdbx_description
1 polymer ?
#
loop_
_entity_poly.entity_id
_entity_poly.type
_entity_poly.pdbx_seq_one_letter_code
_entity_poly.pdbx_strand_id
1 'polypeptide(L)'
;MATRLQFENSCEIGVFSKLTNAYCLVAIGGSENFYSTFESELADVIPVVKTSIGGTRIIGRLCIGNKNGLLLPHTTTDQELQHLRNSLPDAVVVQRIDERLSALGNCIACNDHVALTHTDLDRETEEMIADVLGVEVFRQTIAGNILVGSYCAFSNRGGMVHPHTSIEDLDELSTLLQVPLVAGTVNRGSEVIAAGLTVNDWTAFCGSDTTATELSVIESVFKLREAQPSAIVDEMRKSLIDTYMIDVLPSDTVELCNILTKDRLFDDNCTTTCIFNTCHFDEFLKFPKSRLDSCCHGGLRSTS
;
A
#
# COMPACT_ATOMS: atom_id res chain seq x y z
N MET A 1 0.75 -4.54 8.05
CA MET A 1 1.18 -5.82 8.68
C MET A 1 0.68 -6.97 7.81
N ALA A 2 1.29 -8.16 7.87
CA ALA A 2 0.76 -9.33 7.18
C ALA A 2 -0.24 -10.07 8.08
N THR A 3 -1.50 -10.17 7.66
CA THR A 3 -2.59 -10.74 8.45
C THR A 3 -2.95 -12.13 7.96
N ARG A 4 -3.04 -13.08 8.89
CA ARG A 4 -3.43 -14.47 8.59
C ARG A 4 -4.94 -14.60 8.51
N LEU A 5 -5.41 -15.28 7.47
CA LEU A 5 -6.84 -15.51 7.24
C LEU A 5 -7.12 -16.93 6.76
N GLN A 6 -8.37 -17.35 6.92
CA GLN A 6 -8.88 -18.60 6.38
C GLN A 6 -10.27 -18.36 5.81
N PHE A 7 -10.50 -18.83 4.59
CA PHE A 7 -11.83 -18.78 3.98
C PHE A 7 -12.48 -20.15 4.13
N GLU A 8 -13.52 -20.23 4.96
CA GLU A 8 -14.12 -21.50 5.38
C GLU A 8 -13.04 -22.44 5.96
N ASN A 9 -12.63 -23.46 5.20
CA ASN A 9 -11.55 -24.38 5.56
C ASN A 9 -10.31 -24.27 4.65
N SER A 10 -10.30 -23.31 3.71
CA SER A 10 -9.20 -23.12 2.76
C SER A 10 -8.26 -22.00 3.18
N CYS A 11 -6.96 -22.25 3.04
CA CYS A 11 -5.88 -21.31 3.28
C CYS A 11 -5.54 -20.47 2.04
N GLU A 12 -6.24 -20.67 0.92
CA GLU A 12 -5.99 -20.00 -0.36
C GLU A 12 -6.81 -18.71 -0.51
N ILE A 13 -6.49 -17.70 0.29
CA ILE A 13 -7.26 -16.44 0.32
C ILE A 13 -7.23 -15.68 -1.01
N GLY A 14 -6.13 -15.76 -1.76
CA GLY A 14 -5.98 -15.10 -3.06
C GLY A 14 -6.78 -15.78 -4.18
N VAL A 15 -7.49 -16.87 -3.89
CA VAL A 15 -8.52 -17.42 -4.78
C VAL A 15 -9.87 -16.73 -4.56
N PHE A 16 -10.17 -16.36 -3.32
CA PHE A 16 -11.46 -15.80 -2.90
C PHE A 16 -11.46 -14.29 -2.73
N SER A 17 -10.30 -13.64 -2.84
CA SER A 17 -10.16 -12.20 -2.70
C SER A 17 -9.24 -11.65 -3.78
N LYS A 18 -9.50 -10.40 -4.17
CA LYS A 18 -8.58 -9.60 -4.98
C LYS A 18 -8.35 -8.28 -4.29
N LEU A 19 -7.09 -7.99 -3.99
CA LEU A 19 -6.69 -6.75 -3.35
C LEU A 19 -5.93 -5.89 -4.35
N THR A 20 -6.28 -4.61 -4.40
CA THR A 20 -5.58 -3.58 -5.16
C THR A 20 -5.40 -2.35 -4.28
N ASN A 21 -4.70 -1.33 -4.79
CA ASN A 21 -4.50 -0.07 -4.08
C ASN A 21 -5.78 0.79 -3.97
N ALA A 22 -6.79 0.54 -4.80
CA ALA A 22 -8.01 1.37 -4.85
C ALA A 22 -9.28 0.65 -4.37
N TYR A 23 -9.35 -0.67 -4.51
CA TYR A 23 -10.52 -1.46 -4.14
C TYR A 23 -10.13 -2.87 -3.70
N CYS A 24 -10.98 -3.49 -2.89
CA CYS A 24 -10.85 -4.89 -2.51
C CYS A 24 -12.12 -5.63 -2.93
N LEU A 25 -11.97 -6.73 -3.66
CA LEU A 25 -13.06 -7.62 -4.00
C LEU A 25 -12.99 -8.86 -3.12
N VAL A 26 -14.13 -9.26 -2.58
CA VAL A 26 -14.26 -10.42 -1.71
C VAL A 26 -15.40 -11.32 -2.18
N ALA A 27 -15.16 -12.63 -2.20
CA ALA A 27 -16.15 -13.61 -2.61
C ALA A 27 -17.38 -13.59 -1.68
N ILE A 28 -18.56 -13.73 -2.27
CA ILE A 28 -19.79 -13.98 -1.50
C ILE A 28 -19.75 -15.40 -0.91
N GLY A 29 -20.31 -15.56 0.29
CA GLY A 29 -20.42 -16.85 0.98
C GLY A 29 -19.32 -17.13 2.00
N GLY A 30 -18.43 -16.16 2.27
CA GLY A 30 -17.49 -16.25 3.38
C GLY A 30 -18.14 -16.11 4.76
N SER A 31 -17.40 -16.52 5.79
CA SER A 31 -17.76 -16.28 7.18
C SER A 31 -17.63 -14.79 7.55
N GLU A 32 -18.39 -14.33 8.54
CA GLU A 32 -18.27 -12.95 9.04
C GLU A 32 -16.85 -12.65 9.56
N ASN A 33 -16.16 -13.65 10.13
CA ASN A 33 -14.77 -13.53 10.55
C ASN A 33 -13.83 -13.15 9.40
N PHE A 34 -14.10 -13.67 8.20
CA PHE A 34 -13.30 -13.34 7.03
C PHE A 34 -13.51 -11.89 6.62
N TYR A 35 -14.77 -11.45 6.51
CA TYR A 35 -15.08 -10.08 6.14
C TYR A 35 -14.62 -9.07 7.20
N SER A 36 -14.80 -9.37 8.49
CA SER A 36 -14.41 -8.47 9.57
C SER A 36 -12.91 -8.19 9.60
N THR A 37 -12.08 -9.15 9.20
CA THR A 37 -10.63 -8.96 9.13
C THR A 37 -10.22 -8.08 7.94
N PHE A 38 -10.89 -8.22 6.79
CA PHE A 38 -10.67 -7.29 5.67
C PHE A 38 -11.17 -5.90 6.00
N GLU A 39 -12.37 -5.80 6.58
CA GLU A 39 -12.98 -4.53 6.99
C GLU A 39 -12.14 -3.85 8.08
N SER A 40 -11.57 -4.58 9.06
CA SER A 40 -10.74 -3.98 10.11
C SER A 40 -9.44 -3.35 9.60
N GLU A 41 -8.87 -3.91 8.53
CA GLU A 41 -7.60 -3.43 7.95
C GLU A 41 -7.80 -2.42 6.81
N LEU A 42 -8.96 -2.47 6.13
CA LEU A 42 -9.18 -1.73 4.88
C LEU A 42 -10.32 -0.72 4.92
N ALA A 43 -11.29 -0.82 5.84
CA ALA A 43 -12.54 -0.06 5.74
C ALA A 43 -12.34 1.47 5.71
N ASP A 44 -11.28 1.98 6.31
CA ASP A 44 -11.00 3.41 6.36
C ASP A 44 -10.38 3.95 5.05
N VAL A 45 -9.79 3.09 4.21
CA VAL A 45 -8.98 3.50 3.05
C VAL A 45 -9.57 3.00 1.72
N ILE A 46 -10.12 1.79 1.71
CA ILE A 46 -10.52 1.09 0.48
C ILE A 46 -11.92 0.48 0.64
N PRO A 47 -12.81 0.62 -0.37
CA PRO A 47 -14.08 -0.09 -0.39
C PRO A 47 -13.88 -1.61 -0.53
N VAL A 48 -14.44 -2.37 0.41
CA VAL A 48 -14.50 -3.83 0.37
C VAL A 48 -15.83 -4.26 -0.27
N VAL A 49 -15.76 -4.72 -1.52
CA VAL A 49 -16.94 -5.10 -2.31
C VAL A 49 -17.14 -6.61 -2.30
N LYS A 50 -18.30 -7.04 -1.81
CA LYS A 50 -18.73 -8.44 -1.81
C LYS A 50 -19.37 -8.75 -3.15
N THR A 51 -18.77 -9.64 -3.94
CA THR A 51 -19.26 -10.01 -5.29
C THR A 51 -19.03 -11.47 -5.61
N SER A 52 -19.85 -11.99 -6.53
CA SER A 52 -19.54 -13.20 -7.30
C SER A 52 -19.14 -12.81 -8.72
N ILE A 53 -18.48 -13.72 -9.43
CA ILE A 53 -18.19 -13.57 -10.86
C ILE A 53 -18.67 -14.82 -11.58
N GLY A 54 -19.64 -14.68 -12.47
CA GLY A 54 -20.28 -15.81 -13.16
C GLY A 54 -20.96 -16.78 -12.20
N GLY A 55 -21.50 -16.29 -11.08
CA GLY A 55 -22.09 -17.12 -10.03
C GLY A 55 -21.09 -17.98 -9.25
N THR A 56 -19.79 -17.76 -9.43
CA THR A 56 -18.74 -18.49 -8.71
C THR A 56 -18.14 -17.66 -7.58
N ARG A 57 -17.51 -18.36 -6.63
CA ARG A 57 -16.83 -17.77 -5.45
C ARG A 57 -15.34 -17.49 -5.70
N ILE A 58 -14.78 -17.90 -6.83
CA ILE A 58 -13.33 -17.86 -7.11
C ILE A 58 -12.91 -16.54 -7.77
N ILE A 59 -13.29 -15.43 -7.16
CA ILE A 59 -13.12 -14.10 -7.77
C ILE A 59 -11.64 -13.76 -8.02
N GLY A 60 -10.73 -14.08 -7.11
CA GLY A 60 -9.31 -13.69 -7.20
C GLY A 60 -8.57 -14.37 -8.35
N ARG A 61 -9.07 -15.53 -8.80
CA ARG A 61 -8.57 -16.24 -9.99
C ARG A 61 -9.21 -15.74 -11.28
N LEU A 62 -10.45 -15.27 -11.22
CA LEU A 62 -11.22 -14.88 -12.40
C LEU A 62 -10.98 -13.42 -12.80
N CYS A 63 -10.74 -12.53 -11.83
CA CYS A 63 -10.50 -11.12 -12.10
C CYS A 63 -9.05 -10.72 -11.89
N ILE A 64 -8.66 -9.68 -12.62
CA ILE A 64 -7.41 -8.98 -12.45
C ILE A 64 -7.70 -7.48 -12.50
N GLY A 65 -6.97 -6.70 -11.70
CA GLY A 65 -7.06 -5.27 -11.78
C GLY A 65 -6.02 -4.58 -10.94
N ASN A 66 -5.88 -3.30 -11.20
CA ASN A 66 -5.02 -2.37 -10.49
C ASN A 66 -5.86 -1.16 -10.05
N LYS A 67 -5.23 -0.06 -9.62
CA LYS A 67 -5.99 1.13 -9.21
C LYS A 67 -6.77 1.81 -10.35
N ASN A 68 -6.41 1.56 -11.61
CA ASN A 68 -6.97 2.23 -12.79
C ASN A 68 -8.10 1.43 -13.43
N GLY A 69 -8.07 0.10 -13.35
CA GLY A 69 -9.01 -0.74 -14.07
C GLY A 69 -9.20 -2.14 -13.48
N LEU A 70 -10.36 -2.71 -13.76
CA LEU A 70 -10.77 -4.06 -13.39
C LEU A 70 -11.19 -4.82 -14.64
N LEU A 71 -10.53 -5.94 -14.88
CA LEU A 71 -10.82 -6.87 -15.97
C LEU A 71 -11.62 -8.06 -15.45
N LEU A 72 -12.70 -8.35 -16.15
CA LEU A 72 -13.65 -9.40 -15.83
C LEU A 72 -13.79 -10.38 -17.01
N PRO A 73 -14.03 -11.67 -16.74
CA PRO A 73 -14.27 -12.64 -17.81
C PRO A 73 -15.63 -12.42 -18.47
N HIS A 74 -15.80 -12.94 -19.70
CA HIS A 74 -17.07 -12.91 -20.43
C HIS A 74 -18.22 -13.62 -19.69
N THR A 75 -17.91 -14.53 -18.76
CA THR A 75 -18.90 -15.28 -17.96
C THR A 75 -19.60 -14.42 -16.90
N THR A 76 -19.13 -13.18 -16.68
CA THR A 76 -19.70 -12.28 -15.68
C THR A 76 -21.10 -11.83 -16.08
N THR A 77 -22.05 -11.94 -15.16
CA THR A 77 -23.44 -11.51 -15.41
C THR A 77 -23.58 -9.99 -15.42
N ASP A 78 -24.63 -9.47 -16.07
CA ASP A 78 -24.89 -8.01 -16.12
C ASP A 78 -25.25 -7.44 -14.74
N GLN A 79 -25.85 -8.25 -13.87
CA GLN A 79 -26.13 -7.86 -12.48
C GLN A 79 -24.84 -7.69 -11.68
N GLU A 80 -23.90 -8.64 -11.78
CA GLU A 80 -22.59 -8.54 -11.11
C GLU A 80 -21.79 -7.33 -11.63
N LEU A 81 -21.81 -7.09 -12.94
CA LEU A 81 -21.11 -5.95 -13.53
C LEU A 81 -21.72 -4.61 -13.08
N GLN A 82 -23.04 -4.50 -13.02
CA GLN A 82 -23.70 -3.29 -12.50
C GLN A 82 -23.38 -3.08 -11.01
N HIS A 83 -23.36 -4.16 -10.22
CA HIS A 83 -22.99 -4.10 -8.80
C HIS A 83 -21.55 -3.60 -8.61
N LEU A 84 -20.61 -4.11 -9.41
CA LEU A 84 -19.22 -3.65 -9.39
C LEU A 84 -19.11 -2.17 -9.76
N ARG A 85 -19.78 -1.72 -10.83
CA ARG A 85 -19.78 -0.31 -11.25
C ARG A 85 -20.36 0.63 -10.20
N ASN A 86 -21.38 0.19 -9.45
CA ASN A 86 -21.98 1.00 -8.40
C ASN A 86 -21.12 1.06 -7.12
N SER A 87 -20.27 0.06 -6.89
CA SER A 87 -19.51 -0.09 -5.64
C SER A 87 -18.06 0.37 -5.76
N LEU A 88 -17.50 0.35 -6.98
CA LEU A 88 -16.15 0.80 -7.27
C LEU A 88 -16.10 2.33 -7.45
N PRO A 89 -14.96 2.97 -7.15
CA PRO A 89 -14.79 4.39 -7.43
C PRO A 89 -14.80 4.65 -8.95
N ASP A 90 -15.33 5.80 -9.36
CA ASP A 90 -15.51 6.18 -10.78
C ASP A 90 -14.20 6.22 -11.59
N ALA A 91 -13.05 6.30 -10.91
CA ALA A 91 -11.73 6.26 -11.54
C ALA A 91 -11.39 4.88 -12.13
N VAL A 92 -12.04 3.80 -11.67
CA VAL A 92 -11.73 2.43 -12.06
C VAL A 92 -12.57 2.03 -13.28
N VAL A 93 -11.90 1.76 -14.40
CA VAL A 93 -12.55 1.28 -15.62
C VAL A 93 -12.84 -0.22 -15.51
N VAL A 94 -14.13 -0.58 -15.49
CA VAL A 94 -14.57 -1.98 -15.45
C VAL A 94 -14.89 -2.48 -16.86
N GLN A 95 -14.09 -3.42 -17.36
CA GLN A 95 -14.21 -3.97 -18.72
C GLN A 95 -14.30 -5.50 -18.70
N ARG A 96 -15.13 -6.05 -19.59
CA ARG A 96 -15.18 -7.49 -19.85
C ARG A 96 -14.23 -7.85 -20.98
N ILE A 97 -13.48 -8.93 -20.80
CA ILE A 97 -12.61 -9.52 -21.81
C ILE A 97 -13.12 -10.92 -22.15
N ASP A 98 -13.13 -11.22 -23.44
CA ASP A 98 -13.35 -12.58 -23.93
C ASP A 98 -12.01 -13.25 -24.20
N GLU A 99 -11.55 -14.06 -23.24
CA GLU A 99 -10.33 -14.85 -23.34
C GLU A 99 -10.68 -16.33 -23.19
N ARG A 100 -10.07 -17.17 -24.03
CA ARG A 100 -10.40 -18.61 -24.14
C ARG A 100 -9.36 -19.53 -23.52
N LEU A 101 -8.13 -19.05 -23.29
CA LEU A 101 -7.03 -19.88 -22.80
C LEU A 101 -7.23 -20.34 -21.35
N SER A 102 -7.42 -19.40 -20.43
CA SER A 102 -7.63 -19.69 -19.02
C SER A 102 -8.26 -18.49 -18.30
N ALA A 103 -8.43 -18.61 -16.99
CA ALA A 103 -8.88 -17.52 -16.14
C ALA A 103 -7.86 -16.36 -16.15
N LEU A 104 -8.36 -15.12 -16.23
CA LEU A 104 -7.54 -13.91 -16.34
C LEU A 104 -6.54 -13.79 -15.17
N GLY A 105 -6.97 -14.08 -13.94
CA GLY A 105 -6.10 -14.00 -12.76
C GLY A 105 -5.04 -15.10 -12.66
N ASN A 106 -5.09 -16.14 -13.49
CA ASN A 106 -4.01 -17.13 -13.61
C ASN A 106 -3.00 -16.74 -14.70
N CYS A 107 -3.49 -16.12 -15.78
CA CYS A 107 -2.66 -15.74 -16.92
C CYS A 107 -1.94 -14.42 -16.74
N ILE A 108 -2.45 -13.56 -15.86
CA ILE A 108 -2.01 -12.17 -15.73
C ILE A 108 -1.59 -11.94 -14.28
N ALA A 109 -0.49 -11.24 -14.09
CA ALA A 109 -0.07 -10.67 -12.80
C ALA A 109 0.26 -9.19 -13.04
N CYS A 110 -0.27 -8.28 -12.23
CA CYS A 110 -0.15 -6.84 -12.48
C CYS A 110 0.15 -6.05 -11.22
N ASN A 111 0.90 -4.96 -11.38
CA ASN A 111 0.95 -3.84 -10.46
C ASN A 111 0.38 -2.57 -11.13
N ASP A 112 0.65 -1.38 -10.59
CA ASP A 112 0.14 -0.13 -11.17
C ASP A 112 0.92 0.37 -12.40
N HIS A 113 2.05 -0.26 -12.75
CA HIS A 113 2.99 0.21 -13.77
C HIS A 113 3.24 -0.82 -14.89
N VAL A 114 3.25 -2.09 -14.53
CA VAL A 114 3.68 -3.23 -15.34
C VAL A 114 2.73 -4.41 -15.11
N ALA A 115 2.44 -5.13 -16.17
CA ALA A 115 1.75 -6.42 -16.14
C ALA A 115 2.58 -7.51 -16.82
N LEU A 116 2.64 -8.66 -16.17
CA LEU A 116 3.15 -9.90 -16.74
C LEU A 116 1.99 -10.73 -17.26
N THR A 117 2.13 -11.25 -18.47
CA THR A 117 1.09 -12.04 -19.13
C THR A 117 1.64 -13.35 -19.66
N HIS A 118 0.72 -14.29 -19.87
CA HIS A 118 0.96 -15.53 -20.61
C HIS A 118 1.56 -15.26 -22.01
N THR A 119 2.47 -16.12 -22.46
CA THR A 119 3.16 -15.96 -23.75
C THR A 119 2.24 -16.04 -24.96
N ASP A 120 1.24 -16.91 -24.88
CA ASP A 120 0.32 -17.22 -25.98
C ASP A 120 -0.95 -16.35 -25.98
N LEU A 121 -0.98 -15.27 -25.19
CA LEU A 121 -2.11 -14.34 -25.18
C LEU A 121 -2.29 -13.67 -26.54
N ASP A 122 -3.56 -13.52 -26.95
CA ASP A 122 -3.89 -12.82 -28.18
C ASP A 122 -3.51 -11.34 -28.08
N ARG A 123 -3.02 -10.78 -29.19
CA ARG A 123 -2.58 -9.38 -29.24
C ARG A 123 -3.71 -8.41 -28.95
N GLU A 124 -4.93 -8.72 -29.39
CA GLU A 124 -6.12 -7.92 -29.09
C GLU A 124 -6.38 -7.86 -27.57
N THR A 125 -6.25 -9.00 -26.88
CA THR A 125 -6.39 -9.07 -25.42
C THR A 125 -5.28 -8.29 -24.72
N GLU A 126 -4.04 -8.38 -25.20
CA GLU A 126 -2.90 -7.63 -24.67
C GLU A 126 -3.11 -6.10 -24.77
N GLU A 127 -3.57 -5.61 -25.93
CA GLU A 127 -3.87 -4.19 -26.15
C GLU A 127 -5.00 -3.74 -25.21
N MET A 128 -6.05 -4.54 -25.04
CA MET A 128 -7.11 -4.24 -24.05
C MET A 128 -6.61 -4.18 -22.61
N ILE A 129 -5.68 -5.06 -22.22
CA ILE A 129 -5.10 -5.05 -20.87
C ILE A 129 -4.29 -3.77 -20.66
N ALA A 130 -3.45 -3.41 -21.63
CA ALA A 130 -2.63 -2.20 -21.59
C ALA A 130 -3.50 -0.94 -21.48
N ASP A 131 -4.57 -0.85 -22.26
CA ASP A 131 -5.47 0.30 -22.29
C ASP A 131 -6.31 0.44 -21.01
N VAL A 132 -6.87 -0.66 -20.50
CA VAL A 132 -7.76 -0.61 -19.32
C VAL A 132 -6.97 -0.43 -18.02
N LEU A 133 -5.83 -1.12 -17.88
CA LEU A 133 -5.01 -1.01 -16.68
C LEU A 133 -4.06 0.20 -16.75
N GLY A 134 -3.74 0.69 -17.95
CA GLY A 134 -2.77 1.77 -18.14
C GLY A 134 -1.35 1.35 -17.74
N VAL A 135 -0.95 0.13 -18.10
CA VAL A 135 0.33 -0.48 -17.72
C VAL A 135 1.05 -1.07 -18.94
N GLU A 136 2.37 -1.16 -18.85
CA GLU A 136 3.17 -1.86 -19.85
C GLU A 136 3.03 -3.37 -19.68
N VAL A 137 2.70 -4.07 -20.77
CA VAL A 137 2.48 -5.52 -20.75
C VAL A 137 3.73 -6.25 -21.27
N PHE A 138 4.19 -7.24 -20.51
CA PHE A 138 5.30 -8.11 -20.91
C PHE A 138 4.90 -9.57 -20.86
N ARG A 139 5.19 -10.28 -21.93
CA ARG A 139 5.03 -11.73 -22.03
C ARG A 139 6.23 -12.41 -21.41
N GLN A 140 6.02 -13.16 -20.33
CA GLN A 140 7.12 -13.83 -19.64
C GLN A 140 6.67 -15.14 -18.98
N THR A 141 7.64 -16.01 -18.68
CA THR A 141 7.41 -17.25 -17.94
C THR A 141 8.17 -17.25 -16.62
N ILE A 142 7.66 -17.96 -15.61
CA ILE A 142 8.28 -18.01 -14.27
C ILE A 142 8.59 -19.46 -13.94
N ALA A 143 9.87 -19.79 -13.75
CA ALA A 143 10.34 -21.15 -13.47
C ALA A 143 9.84 -22.20 -14.50
N GLY A 144 9.75 -21.82 -15.78
CA GLY A 144 9.22 -22.68 -16.86
C GLY A 144 7.69 -22.80 -16.87
N ASN A 145 6.98 -22.14 -15.97
CA ASN A 145 5.53 -22.09 -15.95
C ASN A 145 4.99 -20.88 -16.73
N ILE A 146 3.97 -21.14 -17.53
CA ILE A 146 3.25 -20.16 -18.34
C ILE A 146 2.21 -19.35 -17.54
N LEU A 147 1.76 -19.86 -16.38
CA LEU A 147 0.72 -19.25 -15.55
C LEU A 147 1.31 -18.26 -14.54
N VAL A 148 1.76 -17.11 -15.02
CA VAL A 148 2.42 -16.09 -14.19
C VAL A 148 1.56 -15.61 -13.02
N GLY A 149 0.24 -15.48 -13.19
CA GLY A 149 -0.71 -15.04 -12.16
C GLY A 149 -0.95 -16.05 -11.03
N SER A 150 -0.55 -17.29 -11.20
CA SER A 150 -0.60 -18.31 -10.14
C SER A 150 0.69 -18.36 -9.32
N TYR A 151 1.82 -18.23 -10.00
CA TYR A 151 3.15 -18.45 -9.44
C TYR A 151 3.87 -17.18 -9.01
N CYS A 152 3.28 -16.02 -9.24
CA CYS A 152 3.83 -14.73 -8.83
C CYS A 152 2.75 -13.84 -8.23
N ALA A 153 3.14 -13.14 -7.16
CA ALA A 153 2.37 -12.06 -6.57
C ALA A 153 3.31 -10.89 -6.31
N PHE A 154 3.02 -9.73 -6.88
CA PHE A 154 3.85 -8.54 -6.72
C PHE A 154 2.98 -7.30 -6.54
N SER A 155 3.54 -6.30 -5.84
CA SER A 155 2.99 -4.96 -5.67
C SER A 155 3.97 -3.92 -6.24
N ASN A 156 3.73 -2.64 -5.99
CA ASN A 156 4.65 -1.58 -6.45
C ASN A 156 5.96 -1.56 -5.66
N ARG A 157 6.02 -2.23 -4.50
CA ARG A 157 7.17 -2.19 -3.58
C ARG A 157 8.09 -3.39 -3.69
N GLY A 158 7.55 -4.53 -4.09
CA GLY A 158 8.27 -5.81 -4.13
C GLY A 158 7.37 -6.93 -4.63
N GLY A 159 7.94 -8.11 -4.79
CA GLY A 159 7.18 -9.27 -5.23
C GLY A 159 7.80 -10.60 -4.83
N MET A 160 6.97 -11.62 -4.87
CA MET A 160 7.35 -12.99 -4.62
C MET A 160 7.08 -13.85 -5.85
N VAL A 161 8.02 -14.74 -6.13
CA VAL A 161 7.96 -15.69 -7.25
C VAL A 161 8.20 -17.11 -6.77
N HIS A 162 7.84 -18.06 -7.62
CA HIS A 162 8.01 -19.49 -7.39
C HIS A 162 9.38 -19.86 -6.81
N PRO A 163 9.47 -20.77 -5.82
CA PRO A 163 10.72 -21.10 -5.13
C PRO A 163 11.79 -21.71 -6.04
N HIS A 164 11.39 -22.37 -7.13
CA HIS A 164 12.31 -22.98 -8.10
C HIS A 164 12.75 -22.02 -9.23
N THR A 165 12.50 -20.72 -9.10
CA THR A 165 12.96 -19.73 -10.08
C THR A 165 14.47 -19.60 -9.99
N SER A 166 15.16 -19.60 -11.14
CA SER A 166 16.62 -19.45 -11.15
C SER A 166 17.01 -18.02 -10.72
N ILE A 167 18.25 -17.85 -10.24
CA ILE A 167 18.74 -16.53 -9.82
C ILE A 167 18.84 -15.59 -11.04
N GLU A 168 19.18 -16.14 -12.21
CA GLU A 168 19.23 -15.40 -13.48
C GLU A 168 17.83 -14.86 -13.84
N ASP A 169 16.80 -15.72 -13.84
CA ASP A 169 15.41 -15.31 -14.13
C ASP A 169 14.89 -14.30 -13.10
N LEU A 170 15.29 -14.45 -11.83
CA LEU A 170 14.94 -13.51 -10.75
C LEU A 170 15.50 -12.10 -11.02
N ASP A 171 16.77 -12.00 -11.41
CA ASP A 171 17.43 -10.73 -11.69
C ASP A 171 16.87 -10.08 -12.97
N GLU A 172 16.54 -10.88 -13.99
CA GLU A 172 15.86 -10.41 -15.19
C GLU A 172 14.47 -9.84 -14.86
N LEU A 173 13.65 -10.58 -14.12
CA LEU A 173 12.31 -10.14 -13.70
C LEU A 173 12.36 -8.90 -12.80
N SER A 174 13.34 -8.84 -11.89
CA SER A 174 13.55 -7.69 -11.00
C SER A 174 13.91 -6.43 -11.81
N THR A 175 14.75 -6.58 -12.83
CA THR A 175 15.12 -5.48 -13.74
C THR A 175 13.94 -5.03 -14.58
N LEU A 176 13.12 -5.96 -15.06
CA LEU A 176 11.93 -5.69 -15.87
C LEU A 176 10.85 -4.98 -15.05
N LEU A 177 10.50 -5.51 -13.87
CA LEU A 177 9.46 -4.94 -13.01
C LEU A 177 9.92 -3.71 -12.22
N GLN A 178 11.23 -3.46 -12.15
CA GLN A 178 11.86 -2.42 -11.32
C GLN A 178 11.54 -2.54 -9.82
N VAL A 179 11.18 -3.74 -9.35
CA VAL A 179 10.87 -4.02 -7.95
C VAL A 179 11.69 -5.21 -7.45
N PRO A 180 12.09 -5.23 -6.17
CA PRO A 180 12.81 -6.36 -5.60
C PRO A 180 11.93 -7.62 -5.58
N LEU A 181 12.44 -8.71 -6.15
CA LEU A 181 11.79 -10.01 -6.15
C LEU A 181 12.53 -11.01 -5.27
N VAL A 182 11.78 -11.87 -4.59
CA VAL A 182 12.32 -12.97 -3.80
C VAL A 182 11.57 -14.26 -4.11
N ALA A 183 12.32 -15.34 -4.27
CA ALA A 183 11.76 -16.68 -4.37
C ALA A 183 11.35 -17.19 -2.98
N GLY A 184 10.11 -17.68 -2.85
CA GLY A 184 9.60 -18.15 -1.56
C GLY A 184 8.34 -18.98 -1.67
N THR A 185 7.87 -19.48 -0.54
CA THR A 185 6.64 -20.28 -0.42
C THR A 185 5.63 -19.60 0.50
N VAL A 186 4.39 -20.04 0.39
CA VAL A 186 3.29 -19.62 1.27
C VAL A 186 2.59 -20.87 1.82
N ASN A 187 1.80 -20.75 2.90
CA ASN A 187 1.02 -21.89 3.43
C ASN A 187 1.86 -23.16 3.69
N ARG A 188 3.00 -23.02 4.37
CA ARG A 188 3.84 -24.15 4.80
C ARG A 188 4.43 -24.94 3.63
N GLY A 189 4.96 -24.22 2.64
CA GLY A 189 5.66 -24.82 1.49
C GLY A 189 4.83 -24.95 0.21
N SER A 190 3.69 -24.27 0.10
CA SER A 190 2.96 -24.18 -1.16
C SER A 190 3.70 -23.30 -2.17
N GLU A 191 3.81 -23.81 -3.39
CA GLU A 191 4.45 -23.16 -4.54
C GLU A 191 3.52 -22.15 -5.23
N VAL A 192 2.20 -22.22 -4.97
CA VAL A 192 1.19 -21.35 -5.59
C VAL A 192 1.03 -20.09 -4.77
N ILE A 193 1.93 -19.13 -4.99
CA ILE A 193 2.04 -17.91 -4.19
C ILE A 193 0.76 -17.09 -4.25
N ALA A 194 0.25 -16.82 -5.46
CA ALA A 194 -0.90 -15.95 -5.60
C ALA A 194 -2.16 -16.56 -4.95
N ALA A 195 -2.28 -17.89 -4.86
CA ALA A 195 -3.42 -18.51 -4.21
C ALA A 195 -3.39 -18.30 -2.70
N GLY A 196 -2.21 -18.38 -2.08
CA GLY A 196 -2.05 -18.23 -0.63
C GLY A 196 -1.86 -16.79 -0.15
N LEU A 197 -1.64 -15.83 -1.03
CA LEU A 197 -1.24 -14.47 -0.69
C LEU A 197 -1.89 -13.42 -1.61
N THR A 198 -2.47 -12.39 -1.00
CA THR A 198 -2.97 -11.19 -1.69
C THR A 198 -2.34 -9.96 -1.05
N VAL A 199 -1.76 -9.06 -1.87
CA VAL A 199 -0.93 -7.95 -1.36
C VAL A 199 -1.31 -6.63 -2.00
N ASN A 200 -1.20 -5.58 -1.19
CA ASN A 200 -1.19 -4.17 -1.54
C ASN A 200 0.09 -3.54 -0.95
N ASP A 201 0.39 -2.30 -1.27
CA ASP A 201 1.57 -1.57 -0.83
C ASP A 201 1.66 -1.36 0.69
N TRP A 202 0.56 -1.50 1.44
CA TRP A 202 0.55 -1.31 2.91
C TRP A 202 0.05 -2.52 3.72
N THR A 203 -0.73 -3.41 3.12
CA THR A 203 -1.28 -4.61 3.77
C THR A 203 -1.07 -5.86 2.91
N ALA A 204 -0.91 -6.99 3.58
CA ALA A 204 -0.90 -8.30 2.94
C ALA A 204 -1.78 -9.26 3.72
N PHE A 205 -2.52 -10.10 3.00
CA PHE A 205 -3.32 -11.17 3.58
C PHE A 205 -2.78 -12.51 3.10
N CYS A 206 -2.46 -13.39 4.04
CA CYS A 206 -1.88 -14.70 3.77
C CYS A 206 -2.65 -15.81 4.48
N GLY A 207 -2.58 -17.03 3.97
CA GLY A 207 -3.33 -18.15 4.55
C GLY A 207 -2.90 -18.46 5.99
N SER A 208 -3.82 -19.04 6.77
CA SER A 208 -3.62 -19.37 8.19
C SER A 208 -2.43 -20.30 8.44
N ASP A 209 -2.11 -21.17 7.48
CA ASP A 209 -1.00 -22.11 7.57
C ASP A 209 0.38 -21.48 7.27
N THR A 210 0.42 -20.21 6.87
CA THR A 210 1.68 -19.52 6.58
C THR A 210 2.55 -19.42 7.83
N THR A 211 3.74 -19.99 7.73
CA THR A 211 4.69 -20.09 8.85
C THR A 211 5.26 -18.72 9.22
N ALA A 212 5.78 -18.58 10.45
CA ALA A 212 6.36 -17.31 10.91
C ALA A 212 7.59 -16.89 10.07
N THR A 213 8.33 -17.86 9.54
CA THR A 213 9.46 -17.64 8.63
C THR A 213 8.98 -17.10 7.28
N GLU A 214 7.95 -17.69 6.69
CA GLU A 214 7.35 -17.21 5.42
C GLU A 214 6.76 -15.80 5.61
N LEU A 215 6.06 -15.55 6.72
CA LEU A 215 5.55 -14.22 7.06
C LEU A 215 6.66 -13.16 7.15
N SER A 216 7.80 -13.51 7.77
CA SER A 216 8.91 -12.58 7.90
C SER A 216 9.52 -12.20 6.55
N VAL A 217 9.49 -13.13 5.58
CA VAL A 217 9.91 -12.87 4.19
C VAL A 217 8.88 -12.00 3.47
N ILE A 218 7.59 -12.29 3.60
CA ILE A 218 6.53 -11.47 2.99
C ILE A 218 6.62 -10.02 3.51
N GLU A 219 6.72 -9.82 4.82
CA GLU A 219 6.78 -8.49 5.40
C GLU A 219 8.03 -7.69 4.99
N SER A 220 9.17 -8.37 4.78
CA SER A 220 10.41 -7.71 4.37
C SER A 220 10.41 -7.34 2.88
N VAL A 221 9.94 -8.25 2.02
CA VAL A 221 9.89 -8.06 0.57
C VAL A 221 8.93 -6.93 0.19
N PHE A 222 7.73 -6.92 0.78
CA PHE A 222 6.71 -5.92 0.50
C PHE A 222 6.86 -4.63 1.33
N LYS A 223 7.88 -4.54 2.19
CA LYS A 223 8.16 -3.38 3.06
C LYS A 223 6.94 -2.90 3.87
N LEU A 224 6.16 -3.85 4.40
CA LEU A 224 4.91 -3.55 5.11
C LEU A 224 5.15 -2.94 6.50
N ARG A 225 6.36 -3.11 7.06
CA ARG A 225 6.75 -2.56 8.38
C ARG A 225 7.08 -1.07 8.34
N GLU A 226 7.34 -0.49 7.17
CA GLU A 226 7.68 0.93 7.03
C GLU A 226 6.47 1.87 7.09
N ALA A 227 5.24 1.35 7.15
CA ALA A 227 4.03 2.18 7.27
C ALA A 227 3.73 2.68 8.70
N GLN A 228 4.39 2.15 9.74
CA GLN A 228 4.21 2.56 11.15
C GLN A 228 5.43 3.11 11.94
N PRO A 229 6.68 3.18 11.44
CA PRO A 229 7.77 3.68 12.26
C PRO A 229 7.71 5.20 12.48
N SER A 230 7.03 5.98 11.63
CA SER A 230 6.94 7.44 11.82
C SER A 230 6.13 7.81 13.06
N ALA A 231 4.98 7.19 13.29
CA ALA A 231 4.14 7.51 14.45
C ALA A 231 4.86 7.18 15.78
N ILE A 232 5.48 5.99 15.88
CA ILE A 232 6.13 5.53 17.12
C ILE A 232 7.46 6.27 17.36
N VAL A 233 8.25 6.51 16.30
CA VAL A 233 9.53 7.24 16.44
C VAL A 233 9.27 8.72 16.71
N ASP A 234 8.23 9.32 16.13
CA ASP A 234 7.86 10.70 16.44
C ASP A 234 7.27 10.83 17.85
N GLU A 235 6.48 9.87 18.35
CA GLU A 235 6.04 9.83 19.75
C GLU A 235 7.20 9.64 20.73
N MET A 236 8.14 8.73 20.42
CA MET A 236 9.35 8.53 21.21
C MET A 236 10.26 9.76 21.19
N ARG A 237 10.38 10.45 20.06
CA ARG A 237 11.11 11.74 19.98
C ARG A 237 10.40 12.83 20.76
N LYS A 238 9.06 12.92 20.68
CA LYS A 238 8.28 13.93 21.40
C LYS A 238 8.39 13.77 22.92
N SER A 239 8.25 12.53 23.41
CA SER A 239 8.41 12.20 24.83
C SER A 239 9.83 12.44 25.35
N LEU A 240 10.85 12.16 24.54
CA LEU A 240 12.24 12.51 24.87
C LEU A 240 12.44 14.03 24.92
N ILE A 241 11.90 14.79 23.96
CA ILE A 241 12.01 16.26 23.95
C ILE A 241 11.28 16.89 25.14
N ASP A 242 10.09 16.41 25.51
CA ASP A 242 9.35 16.91 26.69
C ASP A 242 10.11 16.63 27.99
N THR A 243 10.79 15.48 28.10
CA THR A 243 11.59 15.15 29.29
C THR A 243 12.82 16.07 29.42
N TYR A 244 13.48 16.39 28.31
CA TYR A 244 14.60 17.33 28.30
C TYR A 244 14.18 18.80 28.46
N MET A 245 12.94 19.17 28.11
CA MET A 245 12.40 20.52 28.36
C MET A 245 12.00 20.76 29.82
N ILE A 246 11.65 19.70 30.56
CA ILE A 246 11.28 19.79 31.99
C ILE A 246 12.51 19.97 32.89
N ASP A 247 13.68 19.45 32.51
CA ASP A 247 14.89 19.51 33.36
C ASP A 247 15.78 20.76 33.15
N VAL A 248 15.51 21.61 32.14
CA VAL A 248 16.38 22.75 31.79
C VAL A 248 15.79 24.13 32.13
N LEU A 249 14.56 24.21 32.62
CA LEU A 249 13.97 25.50 33.02
C LEU A 249 14.01 25.67 34.56
N PRO A 250 14.88 26.53 35.11
CA PRO A 250 14.74 26.98 36.48
C PRO A 250 13.38 27.68 36.66
N SER A 251 12.80 27.47 37.84
CA SER A 251 11.43 27.78 38.28
C SER A 251 10.92 29.23 38.13
N ASP A 252 11.64 30.12 37.45
CA ASP A 252 11.38 31.57 37.47
C ASP A 252 10.86 32.14 36.14
N THR A 253 10.42 31.31 35.19
CA THR A 253 9.88 31.78 33.89
C THR A 253 8.45 31.36 33.56
N VAL A 254 7.76 30.67 34.49
CA VAL A 254 6.36 30.26 34.29
C VAL A 254 5.38 31.45 34.44
N GLU A 255 5.79 32.56 35.08
CA GLU A 255 4.92 33.74 35.24
C GLU A 255 4.82 34.65 34.01
N LEU A 256 5.72 34.56 33.02
CA LEU A 256 5.66 35.43 31.83
C LEU A 256 4.86 34.85 30.66
N CYS A 257 4.83 33.52 30.48
CA CYS A 257 4.08 32.91 29.37
C CYS A 257 2.55 32.91 29.58
N ASN A 258 2.08 32.99 30.83
CA ASN A 258 0.63 33.03 31.14
C ASN A 258 0.02 34.43 31.01
N ILE A 259 0.82 35.48 30.81
CA ILE A 259 0.33 36.85 30.64
C ILE A 259 0.06 37.17 29.16
N LEU A 260 0.75 36.53 28.23
CA LEU A 260 0.61 36.80 26.78
C LEU A 260 -0.56 36.06 26.10
N THR A 261 -1.19 35.10 26.76
CA THR A 261 -2.30 34.29 26.18
C THR A 261 -3.70 34.78 26.53
N LYS A 262 -3.85 35.86 27.33
CA LYS A 262 -5.16 36.30 27.83
C LYS A 262 -5.81 37.49 27.11
N ASP A 263 -5.11 38.21 26.26
CA ASP A 263 -5.69 39.33 25.50
C ASP A 263 -5.69 39.05 23.99
N ARG A 264 -6.83 38.49 23.52
CA ARG A 264 -7.66 39.01 22.40
C ARG A 264 -6.92 39.81 21.31
N LEU A 265 -7.00 39.52 20.01
CA LEU A 265 -8.18 39.37 19.15
C LEU A 265 -7.69 38.98 17.73
N PHE A 266 -8.58 38.34 16.98
CA PHE A 266 -8.56 38.10 15.53
C PHE A 266 -7.83 39.16 14.69
N ASP A 267 -7.02 38.73 13.72
CA ASP A 267 -7.42 38.78 12.30
C ASP A 267 -6.50 37.92 11.41
N ASP A 268 -7.14 37.11 10.57
CA ASP A 268 -6.55 36.25 9.55
C ASP A 268 -5.91 37.10 8.44
N ASN A 269 -4.57 37.16 8.39
CA ASN A 269 -3.74 37.31 7.18
C ASN A 269 -2.30 37.66 7.55
N CYS A 270 -1.48 36.66 7.88
CA CYS A 270 -0.02 36.81 7.76
C CYS A 270 0.65 35.46 7.60
N THR A 271 0.73 35.01 6.35
CA THR A 271 1.72 34.06 5.87
C THR A 271 3.12 34.57 6.24
N THR A 272 3.74 33.98 7.25
CA THR A 272 5.19 34.15 7.47
C THR A 272 5.84 32.82 7.83
N THR A 273 5.97 31.98 6.80
CA THR A 273 7.13 31.11 6.60
C THR A 273 8.40 31.97 6.73
N CYS A 274 9.29 31.60 7.66
CA CYS A 274 10.66 32.12 7.94
C CYS A 274 10.78 32.24 9.48
N ILE A 275 11.54 31.46 10.24
CA ILE A 275 12.87 30.88 10.07
C ILE A 275 12.97 29.77 11.14
N PHE A 276 12.97 28.50 10.74
CA PHE A 276 13.38 27.39 11.60
C PHE A 276 14.08 26.28 10.82
N ASN A 277 14.70 26.63 9.70
CA ASN A 277 15.66 25.75 9.04
C ASN A 277 16.99 26.49 8.96
N THR A 278 18.05 25.74 9.25
CA THR A 278 19.47 26.11 9.22
C THR A 278 19.94 27.11 10.28
N CYS A 279 20.22 26.61 11.49
CA CYS A 279 21.36 27.06 12.28
C CYS A 279 21.96 25.86 13.03
N HIS A 280 23.21 25.55 12.69
CA HIS A 280 24.05 24.56 13.36
C HIS A 280 24.09 24.79 14.88
N PHE A 281 23.95 23.72 15.65
CA PHE A 281 23.82 23.70 17.10
C PHE A 281 25.11 24.01 17.89
N ASP A 282 26.20 24.45 17.24
CA ASP A 282 27.55 24.50 17.83
C ASP A 282 28.12 25.91 18.12
N GLU A 283 27.44 27.01 17.77
CA GLU A 283 28.01 28.37 17.94
C GLU A 283 27.39 29.24 19.06
N PHE A 284 26.44 28.72 19.83
CA PHE A 284 25.74 29.54 20.85
C PHE A 284 26.52 29.76 22.16
N LEU A 285 27.72 29.20 22.32
CA LEU A 285 28.51 29.30 23.56
C LEU A 285 29.49 30.47 23.63
N LYS A 286 29.50 31.41 22.68
CA LYS A 286 30.47 32.52 22.68
C LYS A 286 29.87 33.87 22.27
N PHE A 287 28.87 34.40 22.98
CA PHE A 287 28.60 35.84 22.94
C PHE A 287 28.22 36.42 24.31
N PRO A 288 28.89 37.49 24.79
CA PRO A 288 28.58 38.12 26.08
C PRO A 288 27.29 38.95 26.01
N LYS A 289 26.57 38.97 27.15
CA LYS A 289 25.23 39.51 27.42
C LYS A 289 24.97 41.01 27.14
N SER A 290 25.86 41.75 26.50
CA SER A 290 25.81 43.23 26.46
C SER A 290 25.23 43.86 25.18
N ARG A 291 24.62 43.08 24.27
CA ARG A 291 24.05 43.63 23.01
C ARG A 291 22.53 43.51 22.84
N LEU A 292 21.82 42.84 23.74
CA LEU A 292 20.37 42.69 23.67
C LEU A 292 19.59 43.95 24.11
N ASP A 293 20.19 44.83 24.91
CA ASP A 293 19.50 46.05 25.40
C ASP A 293 19.50 47.22 24.40
N SER A 294 20.20 47.11 23.26
CA SER A 294 20.34 48.21 22.29
C SER A 294 19.27 48.25 21.19
N CYS A 295 18.45 47.20 21.02
CA CYS A 295 17.37 47.18 20.02
C CYS A 295 16.01 47.65 20.55
N CYS A 296 15.81 47.75 21.87
CA CYS A 296 14.49 48.04 22.46
C CYS A 296 14.23 49.52 22.79
N HIS A 297 15.21 50.42 22.67
CA HIS A 297 15.07 51.84 22.98
C HIS A 297 15.63 52.73 21.86
N GLY A 298 14.84 52.98 20.82
CA GLY A 298 15.17 54.00 19.82
C GLY A 298 14.22 54.04 18.64
N GLY A 299 13.11 54.75 18.76
CA GLY A 299 12.23 54.97 17.60
C GLY A 299 10.83 55.51 17.85
N LEU A 300 10.59 56.23 18.95
CA LEU A 300 9.43 57.13 19.08
C LEU A 300 9.86 58.53 18.61
N ARG A 301 9.00 59.16 17.78
CA ARG A 301 8.99 60.55 17.25
C ARG A 301 9.68 60.74 15.89
N SER A 302 9.17 61.49 14.91
CA SER A 302 7.91 62.26 14.76
C SER A 302 7.88 62.87 13.34
N THR A 303 6.67 62.96 12.77
CA THR A 303 6.13 64.01 11.86
C THR A 303 6.79 64.26 10.49
N SER A 304 6.03 63.97 9.43
CA SER A 304 5.35 64.98 8.59
C SER A 304 4.18 64.33 7.86
#